data_AF-A0A176XFN5-F1
#
_entry.id   AF-A0A176XFN5-F1
#
_cell.length_a   1.000
_cell.length_b   1.000
_cell.length_c   1.000
_cell.angle_alpha   90.00
_cell.angle_beta   90.00
_cell.angle_gamma   90.00
#
_symmetry.space_group_name_H-M   'P 1'
#
loop_
_entity.id
_entity.type
_entity.pdbx_description
1 polymer ?
#
loop_
_entity_poly.entity_id
_entity_poly.type
_entity_poly.pdbx_seq_one_letter_code
_entity_poly.pdbx_strand_id
1 'polypeptide(L)'
;MRLQSEPRRQKVAVILKLAGVACIGLGLAWTICYLYFGRYELSVVFIGLTGVGVLALHRSKRSDSSSLLVVAHGVFVVVCAISLIDAPIAWVPRSAHLFLLPLAAGAAFTFERHERYGTLIFPLICIAAFVAFAMGALDPLAPAISPPLEVRSWGAKLNTTTSMLLLAVVFAIYRIDSGKRLRLERELGRAVRNGEIEVYFQPQVRDSGIVTGAEALVLAASFR
;
A
#
# COMPACT_ATOMS: atom_id res chain seq x y z
N MET A 1 16.69 -21.68 -7.99
CA MET A 1 16.14 -20.69 -7.02
C MET A 1 15.40 -19.54 -7.75
N ARG A 2 14.39 -19.83 -8.60
CA ARG A 2 13.65 -18.84 -9.42
C ARG A 2 12.12 -18.86 -9.25
N LEU A 3 11.57 -19.73 -8.40
CA LEU A 3 10.12 -19.99 -8.37
C LEU A 3 9.32 -19.08 -7.41
N GLN A 4 9.96 -18.36 -6.50
CA GLN A 4 9.28 -17.45 -5.56
C GLN A 4 9.15 -15.99 -6.07
N SER A 5 9.84 -15.60 -7.16
CA SER A 5 9.90 -14.19 -7.61
C SER A 5 8.70 -13.73 -8.45
N GLU A 6 8.11 -14.62 -9.26
CA GLU A 6 6.98 -14.29 -10.15
C GLU A 6 5.70 -13.90 -9.41
N PRO A 7 5.23 -14.65 -8.39
CA PRO A 7 4.00 -14.30 -7.65
C PRO A 7 4.14 -12.97 -6.91
N ARG A 8 5.32 -12.71 -6.33
CA ARG A 8 5.59 -11.44 -5.63
C ARG A 8 5.56 -10.27 -6.60
N ARG A 9 6.26 -10.37 -7.72
CA ARG A 9 6.33 -9.31 -8.72
C ARG A 9 4.94 -8.95 -9.26
N GLN A 10 4.08 -9.94 -9.45
CA GLN A 10 2.68 -9.72 -9.82
C GLN A 10 1.90 -9.00 -8.72
N LYS A 11 2.01 -9.42 -7.45
CA LYS A 11 1.38 -8.73 -6.31
C LYS A 11 1.80 -7.27 -6.24
N VAL A 12 3.11 -7.00 -6.33
CA VAL A 12 3.67 -5.64 -6.31
C VAL A 12 3.14 -4.80 -7.47
N ALA A 13 3.09 -5.36 -8.69
CA ALA A 13 2.49 -4.70 -9.86
C ALA A 13 1.04 -4.31 -9.61
N VAL A 14 0.23 -5.22 -9.05
CA VAL A 14 -1.19 -4.97 -8.77
C VAL A 14 -1.34 -3.84 -7.75
N ILE A 15 -0.59 -3.87 -6.65
CA ILE A 15 -0.62 -2.83 -5.63
C ILE A 15 -0.24 -1.46 -6.22
N LEU A 16 0.85 -1.40 -7.00
CA LEU A 16 1.27 -0.17 -7.67
C LEU A 16 0.24 0.34 -8.67
N LYS A 17 -0.43 -0.55 -9.42
CA LYS A 17 -1.51 -0.17 -10.35
C LYS A 17 -2.72 0.40 -9.61
N LEU A 18 -3.17 -0.28 -8.56
CA LEU A 18 -4.30 0.17 -7.75
C LEU A 18 -4.01 1.53 -7.10
N ALA A 19 -2.83 1.67 -6.50
CA ALA A 19 -2.38 2.95 -5.94
C ALA A 19 -2.31 4.05 -7.01
N GLY A 20 -1.79 3.71 -8.20
CA GLY A 20 -1.70 4.62 -9.34
C GLY A 20 -3.05 5.13 -9.81
N VAL A 21 -4.00 4.22 -10.06
CA VAL A 21 -5.37 4.56 -10.48
C VAL A 21 -6.08 5.40 -9.41
N ALA A 22 -5.95 5.04 -8.14
CA ALA A 22 -6.54 5.80 -7.04
C ALA A 22 -5.97 7.22 -6.94
N CYS A 23 -4.64 7.37 -7.02
CA CYS A 23 -3.98 8.69 -6.97
C CYS A 23 -4.35 9.57 -8.17
N ILE A 24 -4.40 8.99 -9.38
CA ILE A 24 -4.84 9.72 -10.58
C ILE A 24 -6.30 10.15 -10.45
N GLY A 25 -7.20 9.25 -10.05
CA GLY A 25 -8.62 9.56 -9.92
C GLY A 25 -8.88 10.66 -8.90
N LEU A 26 -8.31 10.54 -7.70
CA LEU A 26 -8.44 11.54 -6.64
C LEU A 26 -7.74 12.85 -7.02
N GLY A 27 -6.55 12.78 -7.60
CA GLY A 27 -5.78 13.95 -8.03
C GLY A 27 -6.54 14.75 -9.09
N LEU A 28 -7.06 14.10 -10.13
CA LEU A 28 -7.83 14.76 -11.18
C LEU A 28 -9.15 15.33 -10.64
N ALA A 29 -9.89 14.56 -9.83
CA ALA A 29 -11.17 15.02 -9.28
C ALA A 29 -11.00 16.32 -8.46
N TRP A 30 -10.01 16.36 -7.56
CA TRP A 30 -9.74 17.55 -6.76
C TRP A 30 -9.13 18.69 -7.56
N THR A 31 -8.27 18.39 -8.54
CA THR A 31 -7.72 19.41 -9.45
C THR A 31 -8.86 20.13 -10.18
N ILE A 32 -9.77 19.37 -10.82
CA ILE A 32 -10.92 19.93 -11.54
C ILE A 32 -11.81 20.74 -10.60
N CYS A 33 -12.08 20.22 -9.40
CA CYS A 33 -12.86 20.93 -8.38
C CYS A 33 -12.24 22.30 -8.03
N TYR A 34 -10.94 22.35 -7.74
CA TYR A 34 -10.29 23.62 -7.38
C TYR A 34 -10.15 24.59 -8.55
N LEU A 35 -9.97 24.09 -9.77
CA LEU A 35 -10.03 24.93 -10.97
C LEU A 35 -11.41 25.57 -11.15
N TYR A 36 -12.48 24.80 -10.94
CA TYR A 36 -13.87 25.28 -11.03
C TYR A 36 -14.15 26.41 -10.02
N PHE A 37 -13.62 26.32 -8.80
CA PHE A 37 -13.75 27.35 -7.77
C PHE A 37 -12.70 28.48 -7.86
N GLY A 38 -11.90 28.55 -8.94
CA GLY A 38 -10.90 29.59 -9.14
C GLY A 38 -9.74 29.56 -8.14
N ARG A 39 -9.43 28.39 -7.57
CA ARG A 39 -8.35 28.18 -6.59
C ARG A 39 -7.17 27.44 -7.23
N TYR A 40 -6.56 28.07 -8.23
CA TYR A 40 -5.48 27.47 -9.03
C TYR A 40 -4.28 27.02 -8.20
N GLU A 41 -3.88 27.84 -7.21
CA GLU A 41 -2.77 27.58 -6.28
C GLU A 41 -2.91 26.22 -5.57
N LEU A 42 -4.13 25.89 -5.13
CA LEU A 42 -4.41 24.63 -4.43
C LEU A 42 -4.37 23.43 -5.38
N SER A 43 -4.70 23.63 -6.65
CA SER A 43 -4.77 22.55 -7.64
C SER A 43 -3.39 21.94 -7.95
N VAL A 44 -2.31 22.72 -7.81
CA VAL A 44 -0.92 22.29 -8.05
C VAL A 44 -0.55 21.05 -7.22
N VAL A 45 -0.97 21.00 -5.95
CA VAL A 45 -0.66 19.87 -5.07
C VAL A 45 -1.36 18.59 -5.53
N PHE A 46 -2.57 18.70 -6.09
CA PHE A 46 -3.34 17.57 -6.62
C PHE A 46 -2.88 17.13 -8.02
N ILE A 47 -2.30 18.04 -8.80
CA ILE A 47 -1.51 17.68 -9.99
C ILE A 47 -0.31 16.83 -9.55
N GLY A 48 0.37 17.21 -8.45
CA GLY A 48 1.41 16.39 -7.83
C GLY A 48 0.93 14.98 -7.46
N LEU A 49 -0.26 14.85 -6.87
CA LEU A 49 -0.87 13.55 -6.59
C LEU A 49 -1.09 12.71 -7.85
N THR A 50 -1.58 13.35 -8.92
CA THR A 50 -1.75 12.72 -10.23
C THR A 50 -0.40 12.24 -10.79
N GLY A 51 0.65 13.07 -10.66
CA GLY A 51 2.02 12.72 -11.06
C GLY A 51 2.57 11.51 -10.30
N VAL A 52 2.34 11.42 -8.99
CA VAL A 52 2.68 10.23 -8.19
C VAL A 52 1.92 9.00 -8.70
N GLY A 53 0.65 9.15 -9.08
CA GLY A 53 -0.13 8.06 -9.65
C GLY A 53 0.41 7.58 -11.00
N VAL A 54 0.81 8.50 -11.88
CA VAL A 54 1.49 8.16 -13.15
C VAL A 54 2.82 7.47 -12.89
N LEU A 55 3.61 7.96 -11.93
CA LEU A 55 4.85 7.31 -11.50
C LEU A 55 4.60 5.88 -11.02
N ALA A 56 3.53 5.66 -10.25
CA ALA A 56 3.15 4.32 -9.79
C ALA A 56 2.82 3.36 -10.94
N LEU A 57 2.04 3.82 -11.93
CA LEU A 57 1.74 3.03 -13.14
C LEU A 57 3.01 2.75 -13.97
N HIS A 58 3.91 3.72 -14.08
CA HIS A 58 5.17 3.51 -14.78
C HIS A 58 6.05 2.47 -14.06
N ARG A 59 6.15 2.59 -12.73
CA ARG A 59 6.96 1.71 -11.88
C ARG A 59 6.35 0.31 -11.71
N SER A 60 5.05 0.13 -11.94
CA SER A 60 4.41 -1.20 -11.95
C SER A 60 4.90 -2.11 -13.08
N LYS A 61 5.75 -1.63 -13.99
CA LYS A 61 6.43 -2.47 -14.99
C LYS A 61 7.69 -3.15 -14.42
N ARG A 62 8.36 -2.50 -13.46
CA ARG A 62 9.53 -3.06 -12.76
C ARG A 62 9.09 -4.00 -11.65
N SER A 63 8.14 -3.54 -10.83
CA SER A 63 7.49 -4.30 -9.76
C SER A 63 8.46 -4.85 -8.70
N ASP A 64 9.45 -4.04 -8.36
CA ASP A 64 10.40 -4.29 -7.28
C ASP A 64 10.03 -3.49 -6.03
N SER A 65 10.70 -3.77 -4.91
CA SER A 65 10.48 -3.06 -3.65
C SER A 65 10.88 -1.60 -3.69
N SER A 66 11.92 -1.27 -4.47
CA SER A 66 12.37 0.12 -4.64
C SER A 66 11.26 0.97 -5.26
N SER A 67 10.54 0.41 -6.24
CA SER A 67 9.37 1.03 -6.84
C SER A 67 8.25 1.29 -5.83
N LEU A 68 7.96 0.32 -4.95
CA LEU A 68 6.99 0.51 -3.86
C LEU A 68 7.42 1.64 -2.93
N LEU A 69 8.69 1.65 -2.53
CA LEU A 69 9.21 2.64 -1.57
C LEU A 69 9.16 4.05 -2.16
N VAL A 70 9.61 4.22 -3.41
CA VAL A 70 9.56 5.51 -4.11
C VAL A 70 8.13 6.02 -4.22
N VAL A 71 7.18 5.17 -4.57
CA VAL A 71 5.77 5.55 -4.69
C VAL A 71 5.17 5.86 -3.32
N ALA A 72 5.47 5.06 -2.29
CA ALA A 72 5.01 5.30 -0.93
C ALA A 72 5.50 6.65 -0.38
N HIS A 73 6.76 7.02 -0.65
CA HIS A 73 7.30 8.34 -0.29
C HIS A 73 6.65 9.46 -1.09
N GLY A 74 6.41 9.26 -2.39
CA GLY A 74 5.67 10.21 -3.21
C GLY A 74 4.28 10.48 -2.64
N VAL A 75 3.53 9.43 -2.30
CA VAL A 75 2.21 9.56 -1.66
C VAL A 75 2.33 10.24 -0.30
N PHE A 76 3.31 9.85 0.53
CA PHE A 76 3.54 10.47 1.84
C PHE A 76 3.77 11.97 1.75
N VAL A 77 4.69 12.41 0.89
CA VAL A 77 5.03 13.83 0.71
C VAL A 77 3.81 14.60 0.22
N VAL A 78 3.08 14.08 -0.76
CA VAL A 78 1.88 14.74 -1.28
C VAL A 78 0.77 14.80 -0.24
N VAL A 79 0.52 13.73 0.52
CA VAL A 79 -0.47 13.75 1.61
C VAL A 79 -0.08 14.76 2.69
N CYS A 80 1.20 14.90 3.03
CA CYS A 80 1.66 15.94 3.96
C CYS A 80 1.43 17.35 3.39
N ALA A 81 1.74 17.58 2.11
CA ALA A 81 1.50 18.85 1.45
C ALA A 81 0.00 19.20 1.39
N ILE A 82 -0.86 18.22 1.06
CA ILE A 82 -2.31 18.40 1.09
C ILE A 82 -2.78 18.67 2.53
N SER A 83 -2.20 18.01 3.53
CA SER A 83 -2.56 18.22 4.94
C SER A 83 -2.21 19.63 5.44
N LEU A 84 -1.14 20.23 4.94
CA LEU A 84 -0.78 21.62 5.24
C LEU A 84 -1.81 22.62 4.70
N ILE A 85 -2.26 22.44 3.45
CA ILE A 85 -3.31 23.28 2.85
C ILE A 85 -4.72 22.96 3.40
N ASP A 86 -4.91 21.75 3.95
CA ASP A 86 -6.11 21.27 4.65
C ASP A 86 -6.08 21.72 6.14
N ALA A 87 -5.67 22.96 6.44
CA ALA A 87 -5.74 23.45 7.82
C ALA A 87 -7.19 23.61 8.31
N PRO A 88 -7.48 23.36 9.60
CA PRO A 88 -8.83 23.51 10.14
C PRO A 88 -9.36 24.94 9.91
N ILE A 89 -10.62 25.06 9.49
CA ILE A 89 -11.28 26.35 9.28
C ILE A 89 -12.70 26.33 9.83
N ALA A 90 -13.02 27.31 10.67
CA ALA A 90 -14.27 27.36 11.42
C ALA A 90 -14.53 26.02 12.15
N TRP A 91 -15.61 25.31 11.80
CA TRP A 91 -15.98 24.02 12.38
C TRP A 91 -15.50 22.81 11.56
N VAL A 92 -14.87 23.04 10.39
CA VAL A 92 -14.43 21.96 9.50
C VAL A 92 -13.04 21.47 9.92
N PRO A 93 -12.89 20.21 10.39
CA PRO A 93 -11.61 19.68 10.82
C PRO A 93 -10.70 19.36 9.64
N ARG A 94 -9.40 19.24 9.92
CA ARG A 94 -8.43 18.71 8.95
C ARG A 94 -8.75 17.26 8.62
N SER A 95 -8.64 16.88 7.34
CA SER A 95 -9.05 15.54 6.87
C SER A 95 -8.01 14.77 6.06
N ALA A 96 -7.15 15.43 5.30
CA ALA A 96 -6.20 14.78 4.40
C ALA A 96 -5.16 13.92 5.12
N HIS A 97 -4.75 14.32 6.33
CA HIS A 97 -3.78 13.56 7.12
C HIS A 97 -4.26 12.15 7.48
N LEU A 98 -5.57 11.89 7.46
CA LEU A 98 -6.14 10.55 7.71
C LEU A 98 -5.65 9.50 6.71
N PHE A 99 -5.26 9.91 5.49
CA PHE A 99 -4.69 9.01 4.48
C PHE A 99 -3.31 8.44 4.86
N LEU A 100 -2.64 9.01 5.88
CA LEU A 100 -1.39 8.46 6.41
C LEU A 100 -1.61 7.10 7.11
N LEU A 101 -2.81 6.84 7.65
CA LEU A 101 -3.15 5.57 8.30
C LEU A 101 -3.18 4.39 7.31
N PRO A 102 -3.98 4.41 6.23
CA PRO A 102 -3.96 3.34 5.24
C PRO A 102 -2.60 3.23 4.53
N LEU A 103 -1.86 4.32 4.38
CA LEU A 103 -0.50 4.29 3.83
C LEU A 103 0.47 3.54 4.76
N ALA A 104 0.42 3.83 6.07
CA ALA A 104 1.24 3.15 7.09
C ALA A 104 0.91 1.66 7.15
N ALA A 105 -0.38 1.31 7.22
CA ALA A 105 -0.84 -0.07 7.25
C ALA A 105 -0.46 -0.82 5.95
N GLY A 106 -0.68 -0.17 4.80
CA GLY A 106 -0.33 -0.72 3.49
C GLY A 106 1.16 -1.02 3.38
N ALA A 107 2.03 -0.10 3.81
CA ALA A 107 3.47 -0.33 3.83
C ALA A 107 3.86 -1.48 4.78
N ALA A 108 3.36 -1.48 6.02
CA ALA A 108 3.66 -2.51 7.02
C ALA A 108 3.30 -3.94 6.52
N PHE A 109 2.24 -4.08 5.72
CA PHE A 109 1.81 -5.37 5.20
C PHE A 109 2.35 -5.73 3.82
N THR A 110 2.83 -4.76 3.04
CA THR A 110 3.30 -4.99 1.66
C THR A 110 4.80 -5.31 1.60
N PHE A 111 5.61 -4.65 2.44
CA PHE A 111 7.06 -4.87 2.47
C PHE A 111 7.42 -6.20 3.15
N GLU A 112 8.47 -6.85 2.69
CA GLU A 112 8.93 -8.10 3.30
C GLU A 112 9.60 -7.84 4.65
N ARG A 113 9.56 -8.84 5.55
CA ARG A 113 10.13 -8.73 6.90
C ARG A 113 11.61 -8.32 6.94
N HIS A 114 12.38 -8.64 5.90
CA HIS A 114 13.80 -8.27 5.84
C HIS A 114 13.99 -6.79 5.48
N GLU A 115 12.99 -6.13 4.91
CA GLU A 115 12.97 -4.73 4.48
C GLU A 115 12.56 -3.81 5.64
N ARG A 116 13.36 -3.81 6.72
CA ARG A 116 13.07 -3.12 7.98
C ARG A 116 12.57 -1.69 7.82
N TYR A 117 13.12 -0.97 6.85
CA TYR A 117 12.70 0.40 6.57
C TYR A 117 11.24 0.48 6.11
N GLY A 118 10.82 -0.35 5.15
CA GLY A 118 9.46 -0.34 4.61
C GLY A 118 8.43 -0.93 5.58
N THR A 119 8.80 -1.94 6.35
CA THR A 119 7.88 -2.63 7.27
C THR A 119 7.69 -1.90 8.61
N LEU A 120 8.69 -1.14 9.09
CA LEU A 120 8.65 -0.52 10.41
C LEU A 120 8.90 1.00 10.37
N ILE A 121 10.04 1.42 9.84
CA ILE A 121 10.47 2.83 9.92
C ILE A 121 9.52 3.75 9.16
N PHE A 122 9.18 3.42 7.93
CA PHE A 122 8.27 4.23 7.11
C PHE A 122 6.84 4.31 7.69
N PRO A 123 6.22 3.21 8.15
CA PRO A 123 4.96 3.29 8.90
C PRO A 123 5.06 4.18 10.14
N LEU A 124 6.14 4.10 10.92
CA LEU A 124 6.33 4.97 12.09
C LEU A 124 6.44 6.45 11.69
N ILE A 125 7.12 6.77 10.59
CA ILE A 125 7.16 8.14 10.03
C ILE A 125 5.74 8.61 9.65
N CYS A 126 4.94 7.75 9.02
CA CYS A 126 3.55 8.07 8.67
C CYS A 126 2.70 8.34 9.92
N ILE A 127 2.83 7.52 10.96
CA ILE A 127 2.13 7.71 12.24
C ILE A 127 2.59 8.98 12.95
N ALA A 128 3.90 9.28 12.97
CA ALA A 128 4.42 10.50 13.56
C ALA A 128 3.87 11.75 12.85
N ALA A 129 3.86 11.75 11.52
CA ALA A 129 3.27 12.83 10.73
C ALA A 129 1.76 12.95 10.97
N PHE A 130 1.04 11.84 11.05
CA PHE A 130 -0.39 11.82 11.39
C PHE A 130 -0.64 12.49 12.74
N VAL A 131 0.11 12.12 13.79
CA VAL A 131 0.01 12.72 15.12
C VAL A 131 0.34 14.21 15.08
N ALA A 132 1.41 14.61 14.38
CA ALA A 132 1.79 16.01 14.26
C ALA A 132 0.68 16.87 13.62
N PHE A 133 0.03 16.37 12.56
CA PHE A 133 -1.11 17.05 11.94
C PHE A 133 -2.37 17.03 12.80
N ALA A 134 -2.63 15.94 13.53
CA ALA A 134 -3.78 15.81 14.42
C ALA A 134 -3.69 16.72 15.65
N MET A 135 -2.47 16.94 16.15
CA MET A 135 -2.18 17.83 17.28
C MET A 135 -2.09 19.31 16.87
N GLY A 136 -2.22 19.63 15.58
CA GLY A 136 -2.07 21.01 15.07
C GLY A 136 -0.64 21.56 15.13
N ALA A 137 0.37 20.73 15.36
CA ALA A 137 1.76 21.16 15.51
C ALA A 137 2.32 21.84 14.24
N LEU A 138 1.71 21.58 13.08
CA LEU A 138 2.09 22.11 11.78
C LEU A 138 1.15 23.22 11.27
N ASP A 139 0.15 23.62 12.06
CA ASP A 139 -0.80 24.67 11.68
C ASP A 139 -0.16 26.04 11.43
N PRO A 140 0.92 26.45 12.13
CA PRO A 140 1.61 27.70 11.81
C PRO A 140 2.23 27.74 10.41
N LEU A 141 2.44 26.58 9.77
CA LEU A 141 2.97 26.48 8.40
C LEU A 141 1.86 26.49 7.34
N ALA A 142 0.60 26.47 7.74
CA ALA A 142 -0.52 26.42 6.82
C ALA A 142 -0.60 27.73 6.00
N PRO A 143 -0.66 27.65 4.67
CA PRO A 143 -0.93 28.84 3.89
C PRO A 143 -2.38 29.25 4.16
N ALA A 144 -2.62 30.50 4.55
CA ALA A 144 -3.94 31.02 4.94
C ALA A 144 -4.94 31.16 3.77
N ILE A 145 -4.85 30.26 2.80
CA ILE A 145 -5.68 30.15 1.61
C ILE A 145 -6.62 28.94 1.79
N SER A 146 -7.91 29.15 1.55
CA SER A 146 -8.90 28.08 1.66
C SER A 146 -9.89 28.17 0.50
N PRO A 147 -10.41 27.02 0.02
CA PRO A 147 -11.61 26.99 -0.81
C PRO A 147 -12.85 27.43 0.00
N PRO A 148 -14.00 27.65 -0.66
CA PRO A 148 -15.27 27.92 0.02
C PRO A 148 -15.58 26.88 1.10
N LEU A 149 -16.20 27.31 2.19
CA LEU A 149 -16.46 26.48 3.38
C LEU A 149 -17.27 25.23 3.05
N GLU A 150 -18.24 25.33 2.12
CA GLU A 150 -19.05 24.19 1.67
C GLU A 150 -18.18 23.11 1.03
N VAL A 151 -17.31 23.49 0.08
CA VAL A 151 -16.36 22.57 -0.59
C VAL A 151 -15.44 21.91 0.43
N ARG A 152 -14.98 22.69 1.42
CA ARG A 152 -14.15 22.19 2.52
C ARG A 152 -14.88 21.14 3.35
N SER A 153 -16.15 21.39 3.69
CA SER A 153 -16.97 20.49 4.49
C SER A 153 -17.25 19.17 3.75
N TRP A 154 -17.54 19.23 2.45
CA TRP A 154 -17.71 18.05 1.60
C TRP A 154 -16.40 17.28 1.46
N GLY A 155 -15.30 17.99 1.24
CA GLY A 155 -13.97 17.39 1.18
C GLY A 155 -13.60 16.66 2.46
N ALA A 156 -13.88 17.25 3.62
CA ALA A 156 -13.61 16.60 4.91
C ALA A 156 -14.38 15.28 5.06
N LYS A 157 -15.66 15.25 4.70
CA LYS A 157 -16.50 14.03 4.75
C LYS A 157 -16.01 12.97 3.77
N LEU A 158 -15.72 13.36 2.53
CA LEU A 158 -15.23 12.45 1.49
C LEU A 158 -13.86 11.87 1.88
N ASN A 159 -12.90 12.71 2.27
CA ASN A 159 -11.56 12.28 2.69
C ASN A 159 -11.61 11.33 3.88
N THR A 160 -12.43 11.64 4.89
CA THR A 160 -12.62 10.77 6.06
C THR A 160 -13.22 9.42 5.65
N THR A 161 -14.28 9.42 4.86
CA THR A 161 -14.94 8.19 4.42
C THR A 161 -14.00 7.33 3.56
N THR A 162 -13.33 7.94 2.59
CA THR A 162 -12.40 7.25 1.69
C THR A 162 -11.18 6.71 2.43
N SER A 163 -10.57 7.48 3.34
CA SER A 163 -9.41 7.01 4.11
C SER A 163 -9.76 5.84 5.03
N MET A 164 -10.91 5.89 5.71
CA MET A 164 -11.38 4.78 6.56
C MET A 164 -11.74 3.54 5.73
N LEU A 165 -12.39 3.73 4.57
CA LEU A 165 -12.69 2.62 3.66
C LEU A 165 -11.41 1.96 3.13
N LEU A 166 -10.41 2.74 2.71
CA LEU A 166 -9.12 2.23 2.27
C LEU A 166 -8.41 1.46 3.39
N LEU A 167 -8.44 1.99 4.61
CA LEU A 167 -7.85 1.31 5.77
C LEU A 167 -8.55 -0.02 6.05
N ALA A 168 -9.88 -0.05 6.00
CA ALA A 168 -10.66 -1.26 6.16
C ALA A 168 -10.34 -2.30 5.06
N VAL A 169 -10.19 -1.86 3.80
CA VAL A 169 -9.77 -2.73 2.69
C VAL A 169 -8.37 -3.31 2.94
N VAL A 170 -7.41 -2.51 3.37
CA VAL A 170 -6.05 -2.98 3.72
C VAL A 170 -6.12 -4.06 4.81
N PHE A 171 -6.89 -3.83 5.87
CA PHE A 171 -7.08 -4.82 6.93
C PHE A 171 -7.81 -6.08 6.46
N ALA A 172 -8.82 -5.95 5.59
CA ALA A 172 -9.55 -7.09 5.05
C ALA A 172 -8.62 -7.98 4.20
N ILE A 173 -7.79 -7.39 3.34
CA ILE A 173 -6.78 -8.10 2.54
C ILE A 173 -5.81 -8.82 3.47
N TYR A 174 -5.28 -8.13 4.49
CA TYR A 174 -4.35 -8.72 5.45
C TYR A 174 -4.96 -9.89 6.24
N ARG A 175 -6.21 -9.76 6.68
CA ARG A 175 -6.92 -10.81 7.43
C ARG A 175 -7.10 -12.07 6.59
N ILE A 176 -7.44 -11.92 5.31
CA ILE A 176 -7.57 -13.04 4.37
C ILE A 176 -6.24 -13.75 4.17
N ASP A 177 -5.15 -13.01 3.96
CA ASP A 177 -3.82 -13.59 3.72
C ASP A 177 -3.28 -14.30 4.98
N SER A 178 -3.43 -13.67 6.15
CA SER A 178 -3.03 -14.25 7.43
C SER A 178 -3.80 -15.54 7.76
N GLY A 179 -5.11 -15.56 7.49
CA GLY A 179 -5.94 -16.75 7.71
C GLY A 179 -5.50 -17.93 6.84
N LYS A 180 -5.17 -17.68 5.56
CA LYS A 180 -4.65 -18.71 4.64
C LYS A 180 -3.32 -19.28 5.13
N ARG A 181 -2.40 -18.40 5.54
CA ARG A 181 -1.06 -18.80 6.03
C ARG A 181 -1.15 -19.63 7.31
N LEU A 182 -1.98 -19.22 8.27
CA LEU A 182 -2.19 -19.96 9.52
C LEU A 182 -2.86 -21.31 9.29
N ARG A 183 -3.80 -21.39 8.34
CA ARG A 183 -4.44 -22.66 7.96
C ARG A 183 -3.41 -23.63 7.39
N LEU A 184 -2.56 -23.16 6.48
CA LEU A 184 -1.49 -23.97 5.89
C LEU A 184 -0.48 -24.45 6.94
N GLU A 185 -0.05 -23.58 7.86
CA GLU A 185 0.85 -23.94 8.96
C GLU A 185 0.23 -25.02 9.87
N ARG A 186 -1.07 -24.94 10.16
CA ARG A 186 -1.79 -25.94 10.96
C ARG A 186 -1.96 -27.26 10.21
N GLU A 187 -2.30 -27.22 8.93
CA GLU A 187 -2.46 -28.41 8.07
C GLU A 187 -1.11 -29.13 7.93
N LEU A 188 0.00 -28.42 7.69
CA LEU A 188 1.34 -29.00 7.69
C LEU A 188 1.72 -29.60 9.05
N GLY A 189 1.50 -28.86 10.15
CA GLY A 189 1.80 -29.35 11.49
C GLY A 189 1.02 -30.63 11.83
N ARG A 190 -0.24 -30.72 11.39
CA ARG A 190 -1.05 -31.92 11.52
C ARG A 190 -0.51 -33.07 10.67
N ALA A 191 -0.20 -32.82 9.39
CA ALA A 191 0.31 -33.84 8.49
C ALA A 191 1.63 -34.45 8.99
N VAL A 192 2.55 -33.62 9.51
CA VAL A 192 3.79 -34.09 10.15
C VAL A 192 3.51 -34.96 11.37
N ARG A 193 2.62 -34.51 12.26
CA ARG A 193 2.28 -35.27 13.48
C ARG A 193 1.59 -36.61 13.17
N ASN A 194 0.76 -36.65 12.14
CA ASN A 194 -0.01 -37.83 11.76
C ASN A 194 0.77 -38.80 10.85
N GLY A 195 2.01 -38.48 10.48
CA GLY A 195 2.79 -39.29 9.53
C GLY A 195 2.21 -39.27 8.11
N GLU A 196 1.43 -38.24 7.76
CA GLU A 196 0.79 -38.06 6.45
C GLU A 196 1.74 -37.38 5.44
N ILE A 197 3.05 -37.34 5.73
CA ILE A 197 4.08 -36.78 4.85
C ILE A 197 4.66 -37.90 3.99
N GLU A 198 4.37 -37.86 2.70
CA GLU A 198 4.90 -38.77 1.70
C GLU A 198 6.09 -38.13 0.98
N VAL A 199 7.10 -38.95 0.68
CA VAL A 199 8.28 -38.52 -0.08
C VAL A 199 8.32 -39.30 -1.38
N TYR A 200 8.23 -38.58 -2.49
CA TYR A 200 8.40 -39.11 -3.84
C TYR A 200 9.79 -38.74 -4.35
N PHE A 201 10.42 -39.62 -5.14
CA PHE A 201 11.72 -39.35 -5.73
C PHE A 201 11.60 -39.17 -7.24
N GLN A 202 12.00 -37.99 -7.74
CA GLN A 202 12.05 -37.71 -9.17
C GLN A 202 13.51 -37.82 -9.64
N PRO A 203 13.85 -38.79 -10.51
CA PRO A 203 15.22 -38.93 -11.00
C PRO A 203 15.61 -37.75 -11.89
N GLN A 204 16.79 -37.19 -11.64
CA GLN A 204 17.42 -36.16 -12.47
C GLN A 204 18.34 -36.83 -13.49
N VAL A 205 17.93 -36.78 -14.75
CA VAL A 205 18.65 -37.35 -15.89
C VAL A 205 19.37 -36.27 -16.67
N ARG A 206 20.61 -36.55 -17.07
CA ARG A 206 21.40 -35.71 -17.99
C ARG A 206 20.87 -35.89 -19.42
N ASP A 207 21.22 -34.99 -20.36
CA ASP A 207 20.81 -35.10 -21.78
C ASP A 207 21.19 -36.44 -22.43
N SER A 208 22.16 -37.15 -21.86
CA SER A 208 22.58 -38.50 -22.27
C SER A 208 21.72 -39.64 -21.70
N GLY A 209 20.65 -39.35 -20.96
CA GLY A 209 19.77 -40.35 -20.33
C GLY A 209 20.32 -41.00 -19.05
N ILE A 210 21.51 -40.59 -18.60
CA ILE A 210 22.12 -41.14 -17.38
C ILE A 210 21.53 -40.45 -16.14
N VAL A 211 21.05 -41.25 -15.18
CA VAL A 211 20.57 -40.76 -13.89
C VAL A 211 21.75 -40.24 -13.08
N THR A 212 21.70 -38.97 -12.69
CA THR A 212 22.77 -38.29 -11.93
C THR A 212 22.39 -37.98 -10.49
N GLY A 213 21.11 -38.07 -10.15
CA GLY A 213 20.59 -37.87 -8.80
C GLY A 213 19.08 -38.06 -8.75
N ALA A 214 18.47 -37.82 -7.59
CA ALA A 214 17.03 -37.79 -7.43
C ALA A 214 16.63 -36.60 -6.56
N GLU A 215 15.62 -35.85 -7.00
CA GLU A 215 15.00 -34.79 -6.21
C GLU A 215 13.88 -35.39 -5.35
N ALA A 216 13.95 -35.17 -4.04
CA ALA A 216 12.92 -35.59 -3.11
C ALA A 216 11.78 -34.56 -3.10
N LEU A 217 10.60 -34.98 -3.52
CA LEU A 217 9.37 -34.22 -3.51
C LEU A 217 8.55 -34.62 -2.29
N VAL A 218 8.35 -33.66 -1.38
CA VAL A 218 7.56 -33.88 -0.16
C VAL A 218 6.13 -33.46 -0.40
N LEU A 219 5.17 -34.38 -0.24
CA LEU A 219 3.74 -34.11 -0.29
C LEU A 219 3.10 -34.44 1.06
N ALA A 220 2.11 -33.64 1.47
CA ALA A 220 1.21 -34.02 2.54
C ALA A 220 -0.02 -34.70 1.91
N ALA A 221 -0.27 -35.95 2.28
CA ALA A 221 -1.36 -36.78 1.74
C ALA A 221 -2.76 -36.16 1.98
N SER A 222 -2.88 -35.27 2.98
CA SER A 222 -4.10 -34.51 3.28
C SER A 222 -4.51 -33.47 2.22
N PHE A 223 -3.67 -33.23 1.19
CA PHE A 223 -3.92 -32.26 0.12
C PHE A 223 -4.29 -32.91 -1.24
N ARG A 224 -4.54 -34.23 -1.27
CA ARG A 224 -5.13 -34.91 -2.44
C ARG A 224 -6.63 -34.72 -2.51
#